data_AF-A0A356NSK8-F1
#
_entry.id   AF-A0A356NSK8-F1
#
_cell.length_a   1.000
_cell.length_b   1.000
_cell.length_c   1.000
_cell.angle_alpha   90.00
_cell.angle_beta   90.00
_cell.angle_gamma   90.00
#
_symmetry.space_group_name_H-M   'P 1'
#
loop_
_entity.id
_entity.type
_entity.pdbx_description
1 polymer ?
#
loop_
_entity_poly.entity_id
_entity_poly.type
_entity_poly.pdbx_seq_one_letter_code
_entity_poly.pdbx_strand_id
1 'polypeptide(L)'
;DTLPAGANRIIASDPAVIAGHAPPDAMHLVITHNHALDEAICLTILKRANEAGGGFARLGLIGSDTKSARFRSRLSRAGVEQSQLARLVCPVGLPDIAGKQPARVALSIAAGVAIWQQELDADG
;
A
#
# COMPACT_ATOMS: atom_id res chain seq x y z
N ASP A 1 -2.53 -24.94 1.63
CA ASP A 1 -2.32 -23.80 0.73
C ASP A 1 -3.28 -23.79 -0.44
N THR A 2 -4.56 -23.55 -0.19
CA THR A 2 -5.54 -23.23 -1.23
C THR A 2 -5.83 -21.75 -1.17
N LEU A 3 -5.61 -21.04 -2.28
CA LEU A 3 -6.01 -19.63 -2.39
C LEU A 3 -7.54 -19.55 -2.46
N PRO A 4 -8.15 -18.51 -1.86
CA PRO A 4 -9.58 -18.30 -2.00
C PRO A 4 -9.95 -18.00 -3.46
N ALA A 5 -11.21 -18.23 -3.81
CA ALA A 5 -11.74 -17.87 -5.12
C ALA A 5 -11.53 -16.35 -5.36
N GLY A 6 -11.09 -15.99 -6.57
CA GLY A 6 -10.78 -14.60 -6.94
C GLY A 6 -9.39 -14.11 -6.53
N ALA A 7 -8.59 -14.91 -5.82
CA ALA A 7 -7.19 -14.57 -5.52
C ALA A 7 -6.22 -15.21 -6.52
N ASN A 8 -5.37 -14.38 -7.11
CA ASN A 8 -4.26 -14.81 -7.96
C ASN A 8 -2.94 -14.65 -7.19
N ARG A 9 -2.08 -15.69 -7.24
CA ARG A 9 -0.73 -15.62 -6.67
C ARG A 9 0.29 -15.49 -7.78
N ILE A 10 1.16 -14.50 -7.64
CA ILE A 10 2.33 -14.30 -8.49
C ILE A 10 3.56 -14.52 -7.63
N ILE A 11 4.46 -15.41 -8.06
CA ILE A 11 5.79 -15.56 -7.48
C ILE A 11 6.74 -14.74 -8.33
N ALA A 12 7.37 -13.73 -7.73
CA ALA A 12 8.25 -12.82 -8.44
C ALA A 12 9.60 -12.72 -7.74
N SER A 13 10.67 -12.71 -8.53
CA SER A 13 12.01 -12.36 -8.05
C SER A 13 12.12 -10.90 -7.66
N ASP A 14 11.34 -10.03 -8.34
CA ASP A 14 11.23 -8.61 -8.03
C ASP A 14 9.74 -8.19 -7.92
N PRO A 15 9.17 -8.18 -6.70
CA PRO A 15 7.80 -7.73 -6.47
C PRO A 15 7.54 -6.26 -6.84
N ALA A 16 8.56 -5.40 -6.88
CA ALA A 16 8.38 -4.00 -7.25
C ALA A 16 8.02 -3.84 -8.73
N VAL A 17 8.56 -4.69 -9.61
CA VAL A 17 8.16 -4.75 -11.03
C VAL A 17 6.70 -5.17 -11.15
N ILE A 18 6.29 -6.21 -10.42
CA ILE A 18 4.89 -6.69 -10.46
C ILE A 18 3.91 -5.62 -9.98
N ALA A 19 4.27 -4.85 -8.95
CA ALA A 19 3.42 -3.77 -8.44
C ALA A 19 3.07 -2.73 -9.52
N GLY A 20 3.95 -2.52 -10.51
CA GLY A 20 3.71 -1.61 -11.64
C GLY A 20 2.66 -2.10 -12.65
N HIS A 21 2.23 -3.36 -12.59
CA HIS A 21 1.26 -3.93 -13.53
C HIS A 21 -0.19 -3.95 -13.04
N ALA A 22 -0.45 -3.49 -11.81
CA ALA A 22 -1.82 -3.42 -11.29
C ALA A 22 -2.72 -2.48 -12.12
N PRO A 23 -4.04 -2.61 -12.12
CA PRO A 23 -4.94 -1.60 -12.70
C PRO A 23 -4.73 -0.19 -12.08
N PRO A 24 -5.03 0.91 -12.81
CA PRO A 24 -4.83 2.29 -12.32
C PRO A 24 -5.77 2.68 -11.17
N ASP A 25 -6.80 1.88 -10.90
CA ASP A 25 -7.77 2.01 -9.81
C ASP A 25 -7.52 0.98 -8.69
N ALA A 26 -6.38 0.28 -8.72
CA ALA A 26 -6.08 -0.76 -7.73
C ALA A 26 -5.86 -0.17 -6.32
N MET A 27 -6.30 -0.93 -5.32
CA MET A 27 -5.87 -0.77 -3.93
C MET A 27 -4.62 -1.61 -3.68
N HIS A 28 -3.59 -1.00 -3.12
CA HIS A 28 -2.33 -1.67 -2.79
C HIS A 28 -2.16 -1.80 -1.28
N LEU A 29 -1.81 -3.01 -0.82
CA LEU A 29 -1.40 -3.32 0.55
C LEU A 29 0.01 -3.90 0.53
N VAL A 30 0.98 -3.13 1.03
CA VAL A 30 2.38 -3.54 1.12
C VAL A 30 2.64 -4.09 2.52
N ILE A 31 2.79 -5.41 2.61
CA ILE A 31 2.96 -6.14 3.86
C ILE A 31 4.20 -7.04 3.78
N THR A 32 5.36 -6.49 4.14
CA THR A 32 6.60 -7.27 4.22
C THR A 32 7.39 -6.92 5.47
N HIS A 33 8.39 -7.74 5.80
CA HIS A 33 9.37 -7.44 6.84
C HIS A 33 10.66 -6.79 6.27
N ASN A 34 10.75 -6.60 4.95
CA ASN A 34 11.93 -6.07 4.28
C ASN A 34 11.73 -4.60 3.89
N HIS A 35 12.42 -3.70 4.58
CA HIS A 35 12.30 -2.26 4.37
C HIS A 35 12.74 -1.76 2.99
N ALA A 36 13.73 -2.40 2.38
CA ALA A 36 14.18 -2.03 1.04
C ALA A 36 13.13 -2.43 -0.01
N LEU A 37 12.53 -3.61 0.17
CA LEU A 37 11.47 -4.10 -0.70
C LEU A 37 10.20 -3.25 -0.58
N ASP A 38 9.77 -2.93 0.65
CA ASP A 38 8.62 -2.04 0.87
C ASP A 38 8.80 -0.69 0.17
N GLU A 39 10.01 -0.11 0.26
CA GLU A 39 10.32 1.18 -0.35
C GLU A 39 10.31 1.10 -1.87
N ALA A 40 10.90 0.05 -2.45
CA ALA A 40 10.90 -0.16 -3.89
C ALA A 40 9.47 -0.32 -4.44
N ILE A 41 8.63 -1.11 -3.77
CA ILE A 41 7.22 -1.29 -4.15
C ILE A 41 6.46 0.04 -4.07
N CYS A 42 6.54 0.75 -2.95
CA CYS A 42 5.88 2.05 -2.79
C CYS A 42 6.37 3.07 -3.83
N LEU A 43 7.67 3.11 -4.11
CA LEU A 43 8.24 4.01 -5.11
C LEU A 43 7.69 3.72 -6.50
N THR A 44 7.61 2.45 -6.90
CA THR A 44 7.05 2.06 -8.21
C THR A 44 5.60 2.52 -8.34
N ILE A 45 4.76 2.23 -7.32
CA ILE A 45 3.33 2.60 -7.34
C ILE A 45 3.16 4.13 -7.38
N LEU A 46 3.93 4.87 -6.58
CA LEU A 46 3.85 6.33 -6.51
C LEU A 46 4.36 7.01 -7.78
N LYS A 47 5.43 6.50 -8.41
CA LYS A 47 5.94 7.03 -9.69
C LYS A 47 4.94 6.81 -10.82
N ARG A 48 4.36 5.61 -10.89
CA ARG A 48 3.37 5.27 -11.91
C ARG A 48 2.13 6.16 -11.85
N ALA A 49 1.75 6.66 -10.67
CA ALA A 49 0.63 7.59 -10.54
C ALA A 49 0.82 8.93 -11.28
N ASN A 50 2.04 9.26 -11.73
CA ASN A 50 2.33 10.44 -12.52
C ASN A 50 2.41 10.15 -14.04
N GLU A 51 2.29 8.89 -14.45
CA GLU A 51 2.38 8.47 -15.85
C GLU A 51 1.00 8.52 -16.53
N ALA A 52 0.98 8.77 -17.85
CA ALA A 52 -0.26 8.74 -18.62
C ALA A 52 -0.87 7.33 -18.60
N GLY A 53 -2.10 7.22 -18.09
CA GLY A 53 -2.77 5.92 -17.91
C GLY A 53 -2.31 5.13 -16.67
N GLY A 54 -1.44 5.72 -15.84
CA GLY A 54 -1.07 5.20 -14.54
C GLY A 54 -1.98 5.73 -13.42
N GLY A 55 -1.92 5.08 -12.26
CA GLY A 55 -2.76 5.43 -11.11
C GLY A 55 -2.75 4.36 -10.03
N PHE A 56 -3.39 4.68 -8.92
CA PHE A 56 -3.88 3.73 -7.91
C PHE A 56 -5.03 4.40 -7.14
N ALA A 57 -5.93 3.62 -6.54
CA ALA A 57 -7.01 4.16 -5.71
C ALA A 57 -6.57 4.42 -4.26
N ARG A 58 -5.86 3.45 -3.66
CA ARG A 58 -5.32 3.53 -2.29
C ARG A 58 -3.97 2.82 -2.20
N LEU A 59 -3.10 3.32 -1.32
CA LEU A 59 -1.80 2.71 -1.04
C LEU A 59 -1.56 2.67 0.47
N GLY A 60 -1.58 1.46 1.04
CA GLY A 60 -1.29 1.19 2.44
C GLY A 60 0.03 0.45 2.64
N LEU A 61 0.78 0.84 3.67
CA LEU A 61 2.02 0.18 4.09
C LEU A 61 1.93 -0.22 5.56
N ILE A 62 2.24 -1.48 5.86
CA ILE A 62 2.40 -1.93 7.24
C ILE A 62 3.62 -1.26 7.89
N GLY A 63 3.47 -0.77 9.12
CA GLY A 63 4.56 -0.06 9.78
C GLY A 63 4.18 0.64 11.07
N SER A 64 4.98 1.65 11.41
CA SER A 64 4.78 2.58 12.51
C SER A 64 4.98 4.01 12.00
N ASP A 65 4.64 5.01 12.81
CA ASP A 65 4.83 6.42 12.47
C ASP A 65 6.31 6.74 12.21
N THR A 66 7.23 6.17 13.00
CA THR A 66 8.68 6.33 12.79
C THR A 66 9.12 5.75 11.45
N LYS A 67 8.60 4.57 11.05
CA LYS A 67 8.87 3.99 9.73
C LYS A 67 8.29 4.88 8.63
N SER A 68 7.08 5.41 8.83
CA SER A 68 6.39 6.32 7.91
C SER A 68 7.22 7.57 7.63
N ALA A 69 7.69 8.26 8.67
CA ALA A 69 8.52 9.46 8.54
C ALA A 69 9.81 9.20 7.74
N ARG A 70 10.52 8.10 8.06
CA ARG A 70 11.75 7.69 7.34
C ARG A 70 11.46 7.32 5.88
N PHE A 71 10.36 6.64 5.61
CA PHE A 71 9.95 6.28 4.25
C PHE A 71 9.63 7.52 3.41
N ARG A 72 8.81 8.42 3.95
CA ARG A 72 8.43 9.68 3.29
C ARG A 72 9.66 10.52 2.92
N SER A 73 10.62 10.66 3.84
CA SER A 73 11.88 11.36 3.57
C SER A 73 12.67 10.74 2.41
N ARG A 74 12.81 9.41 2.37
CA ARG A 74 13.55 8.72 1.31
C ARG A 74 12.84 8.78 -0.04
N LEU A 75 11.53 8.58 -0.06
CA LEU A 75 10.71 8.67 -1.28
C LEU A 75 10.70 10.09 -1.86
N SER A 76 10.63 11.12 -0.99
CA SER A 76 10.76 12.52 -1.42
C SER A 76 12.12 12.78 -2.07
N ARG A 77 13.21 12.30 -1.46
CA ARG A 77 14.56 12.38 -2.05
C ARG A 77 14.69 11.61 -3.38
N ALA A 78 13.86 10.59 -3.59
CA ALA A 78 13.77 9.84 -4.84
C ALA A 78 12.87 10.51 -5.91
N GLY A 79 12.39 11.72 -5.65
CA GLY A 79 11.62 12.54 -6.60
C GLY A 79 10.10 12.32 -6.54
N VAL A 80 9.58 11.72 -5.47
CA VAL A 80 8.12 11.62 -5.29
C VAL A 80 7.57 12.94 -4.74
N GLU A 81 6.60 13.50 -5.46
CA GLU A 81 5.89 14.72 -5.08
C GLU A 81 5.16 14.57 -3.73
N GLN A 82 5.09 15.67 -2.97
CA GLN A 82 4.43 15.67 -1.65
C GLN A 82 2.94 15.33 -1.74
N SER A 83 2.27 15.73 -2.82
CA SER A 83 0.87 15.36 -3.09
C SER A 83 0.69 13.86 -3.25
N GLN A 84 1.62 13.16 -3.88
CA GLN A 84 1.60 11.70 -3.99
C GLN A 84 1.96 11.03 -2.67
N LEU A 85 2.96 11.57 -1.94
CA LEU A 85 3.30 11.06 -0.61
C LEU A 85 2.14 11.16 0.36
N ALA A 86 1.30 12.20 0.28
CA ALA A 86 0.10 12.33 1.10
C ALA A 86 -0.89 11.16 0.91
N ARG A 87 -0.85 10.48 -0.24
CA ARG A 87 -1.71 9.33 -0.58
C ARG A 87 -1.19 7.99 -0.05
N LEU A 88 0.05 7.93 0.46
CA LEU A 88 0.59 6.77 1.16
C LEU A 88 0.08 6.75 2.60
N VAL A 89 -0.66 5.71 2.98
CA VAL A 89 -1.14 5.49 4.35
C VAL A 89 -0.18 4.56 5.09
N CYS A 90 0.47 5.07 6.14
CA CYS A 90 1.36 4.30 6.99
C CYS A 90 1.38 4.93 8.40
N PRO A 91 1.04 4.17 9.46
CA PRO A 91 0.62 2.76 9.43
C PRO A 91 -0.75 2.56 8.75
N VAL A 92 -0.88 1.50 7.94
CA VAL A 92 -2.18 1.10 7.38
C VAL A 92 -3.04 0.40 8.44
N GLY A 93 -4.35 0.67 8.40
CA GLY A 93 -5.35 0.14 9.32
C GLY A 93 -6.09 1.24 10.08
N LEU A 94 -6.98 0.83 10.99
CA LEU A 94 -7.72 1.73 11.87
C LEU A 94 -6.98 1.99 13.19
N PRO A 95 -6.69 3.25 13.53
CA PRO A 95 -6.05 3.62 14.81
C PRO A 95 -6.85 3.18 16.04
N ASP A 96 -8.18 3.12 15.94
CA ASP A 96 -9.07 2.72 17.03
C ASP A 96 -8.90 1.24 17.43
N ILE A 97 -8.40 0.41 16.51
CA ILE A 97 -8.08 -1.00 16.76
C ILE A 97 -6.60 -1.12 17.12
N ALA A 98 -6.27 -0.77 18.37
CA ALA A 98 -4.88 -0.66 18.84
C ALA A 98 -4.29 -1.99 19.38
N GLY A 99 -3.07 -2.32 18.99
CA GLY A 99 -2.25 -3.37 19.60
C GLY A 99 -1.30 -4.04 18.61
N LYS A 100 -0.29 -4.75 19.13
CA LYS A 100 0.81 -5.30 18.32
C LYS A 100 0.65 -6.77 17.96
N GLN A 101 -0.41 -7.42 18.44
CA GLN A 101 -0.68 -8.83 18.16
C GLN A 101 -1.04 -9.01 16.68
N PRO A 102 -0.47 -10.00 15.95
CA PRO A 102 -0.72 -10.17 14.53
C PRO A 102 -2.20 -10.23 14.15
N ALA A 103 -3.02 -10.95 14.92
CA ALA A 103 -4.46 -11.02 14.69
C ALA A 103 -5.15 -9.66 14.82
N ARG A 104 -4.74 -8.84 15.79
CA ARG A 104 -5.30 -7.50 15.98
C ARG A 104 -4.86 -6.53 14.87
N VAL A 105 -3.60 -6.61 14.44
CA VAL A 105 -3.11 -5.84 13.29
C VAL A 105 -3.89 -6.22 12.02
N ALA A 106 -4.11 -7.52 11.78
CA ALA A 106 -4.90 -7.98 10.64
C ALA A 106 -6.34 -7.44 10.67
N LEU A 107 -7.00 -7.45 11.83
CA LEU A 107 -8.35 -6.88 11.99
C LEU A 107 -8.36 -5.37 11.74
N SER A 108 -7.37 -4.63 12.26
CA SER A 108 -7.23 -3.19 12.02
C SER A 108 -7.08 -2.87 10.52
N ILE A 109 -6.24 -3.63 9.82
CA ILE A 109 -6.03 -3.47 8.37
C ILE A 109 -7.30 -3.83 7.60
N ALA A 110 -7.92 -4.98 7.90
CA ALA A 110 -9.14 -5.43 7.21
C ALA A 110 -10.29 -4.44 7.36
N ALA A 111 -10.48 -3.87 8.55
CA ALA A 111 -11.49 -2.84 8.79
C ALA A 111 -11.20 -1.55 8.01
N GLY A 112 -9.94 -1.11 7.95
CA GLY A 112 -9.55 0.07 7.16
C GLY A 112 -9.77 -0.14 5.65
N VAL A 113 -9.48 -1.34 5.14
CA VAL A 113 -9.73 -1.71 3.74
C VAL A 113 -11.22 -1.74 3.43
N ALA A 114 -12.05 -2.25 4.34
CA ALA A 114 -13.50 -2.24 4.15
C ALA A 114 -14.07 -0.82 4.03
N ILE A 115 -13.53 0.15 4.77
CA ILE A 115 -13.90 1.57 4.63
C ILE A 115 -13.47 2.11 3.27
N TRP A 116 -12.23 1.82 2.83
CA TRP A 116 -11.79 2.23 1.49
C TRP A 116 -12.67 1.67 0.38
N GLN A 117 -13.14 0.42 0.51
CA GLN A 117 -14.07 -0.17 -0.45
C GLN A 117 -15.39 0.61 -0.50
N GLN A 118 -15.98 0.90 0.67
CA GLN A 118 -17.22 1.68 0.76
C GLN A 118 -17.09 3.08 0.15
N GLU A 119 -15.97 3.77 0.37
CA GLU A 119 -15.69 5.08 -0.22
C GLU A 119 -15.64 4.98 -1.76
N LEU A 120 -14.94 3.97 -2.29
CA LEU A 120 -14.80 3.77 -3.73
C LEU A 120 -16.11 3.33 -4.41
N ASP A 121 -16.94 2.55 -3.71
CA ASP A 121 -18.27 2.16 -4.20
C ASP A 121 -19.25 3.35 -4.25
N ALA A 122 -19.07 4.36 -3.40
CA ALA A 122 -19.90 5.57 -3.37
C ALA A 122 -19.50 6.62 -4.43
N ASP A 123 -18.25 6.55 -4.92
CA ASP A 123 -17.71 7.46 -5.93
C ASP A 123 -17.96 6.98 -7.39
N GLY A 124 -18.58 5.81 -7.58
CA GLY A 124 -18.88 5.18 -8.88
C GLY A 124 -20.36 5.17 -9.24
#